data_AF-A0A1L4BTI2-F1
#
_entry.id   AF-A0A1L4BTI2-F1
#
_cell.length_a   1.000
_cell.length_b   1.000
_cell.length_c   1.000
_cell.angle_alpha   90.00
_cell.angle_beta   90.00
_cell.angle_gamma   90.00
#
_symmetry.space_group_name_H-M   'P 1'
#
loop_
_entity.id
_entity.type
_entity.pdbx_description
1 polymer ?
#
loop_
_entity_poly.entity_id
_entity_poly.type
_entity_poly.pdbx_seq_one_letter_code
_entity_poly.pdbx_strand_id
1 'polypeptide(L)'
;MLSTIDDSLKRLDEISQSNDSNMQSSIANLVSELNNIKTLLTPTKLNLSSSGSTLTPSMGAQIKCSFSLAPGAYFSIRMKTLAGSLPASNITDSKLGANILPFAGCSNPVNPTMNPFMFPWVCIPNLSPFIPTNPTTFFENAPITTTNSKAMCMFAPGGVVNFINSGQINAKTS
;
A
#
# COMPACT_ATOMS: atom_id res chain seq x y z
N MET A 1 -16.41 27.22 10.41
CA MET A 1 -17.12 27.04 9.13
C MET A 1 -18.18 25.95 9.25
N LEU A 2 -17.85 24.69 9.59
CA LEU A 2 -18.88 23.64 9.84
C LEU A 2 -19.85 23.96 10.98
N SER A 3 -19.36 24.46 12.11
CA SER A 3 -20.20 24.82 13.27
C SER A 3 -21.21 25.94 12.96
N THR A 4 -20.84 26.84 12.05
CA THR A 4 -21.72 27.92 11.57
C THR A 4 -22.83 27.37 10.67
N ILE A 5 -22.54 26.33 9.88
CA ILE A 5 -23.53 25.65 9.03
C ILE A 5 -24.51 24.85 9.89
N ASP A 6 -24.02 24.16 10.93
CA ASP A 6 -24.89 23.43 11.87
C ASP A 6 -25.83 24.36 12.65
N ASP A 7 -25.33 25.51 13.12
CA ASP A 7 -26.18 26.52 13.76
C ASP A 7 -27.23 27.07 12.78
N SER A 8 -26.85 27.26 11.51
CA SER A 8 -27.77 27.73 10.47
C SER A 8 -28.86 26.70 10.15
N LEU A 9 -28.50 25.41 10.00
CA LEU A 9 -29.45 24.31 9.76
C LEU A 9 -30.45 24.18 10.91
N LYS A 10 -29.98 24.27 12.15
CA LYS A 10 -30.85 24.19 13.32
C LYS A 10 -31.88 25.32 13.38
N ARG A 11 -31.47 26.55 13.06
CA ARG A 11 -32.39 27.71 12.97
C ARG A 11 -33.40 27.56 11.83
N LEU A 12 -33.01 26.95 10.72
CA LEU A 12 -33.90 26.67 9.59
C LEU A 12 -34.98 25.63 9.93
N ASP A 13 -34.63 24.59 10.70
CA ASP A 13 -35.59 23.61 11.21
C ASP A 13 -36.59 24.24 12.21
N GLU A 14 -36.12 25.15 13.06
CA GLU A 14 -36.97 25.90 13.99
C GLU A 14 -37.96 26.82 13.24
N ILE A 15 -37.54 27.42 12.12
CA ILE A 15 -38.39 28.28 11.28
C ILE A 15 -39.39 27.47 10.42
N SER A 16 -39.03 26.25 10.01
CA SER A 16 -39.93 25.34 9.26
C SER A 16 -41.21 24.99 10.04
N GLN A 17 -41.14 24.97 11.37
CA GLN A 17 -42.25 24.62 12.26
C GLN A 17 -43.22 25.79 12.51
N SER A 18 -42.85 27.04 12.19
CA SER A 18 -43.71 28.22 12.34
C SER A 18 -44.33 28.66 11.00
N ASN A 19 -45.46 28.06 10.64
CA ASN A 19 -46.49 28.55 9.68
C ASN A 19 -46.08 29.09 8.29
N ASP A 20 -46.29 28.27 7.23
CA ASP A 20 -47.04 28.56 5.99
C ASP A 20 -46.67 27.53 4.89
N SER A 21 -47.65 26.82 4.32
CA SER A 21 -47.44 25.64 3.47
C SER A 21 -46.67 25.89 2.17
N ASN A 22 -46.65 27.13 1.66
CA ASN A 22 -45.96 27.51 0.43
C ASN A 22 -44.49 27.90 0.67
N MET A 23 -44.15 28.37 1.87
CA MET A 23 -42.76 28.64 2.28
C MET A 23 -42.04 27.35 2.67
N GLN A 24 -42.77 26.34 3.17
CA GLN A 24 -42.22 25.05 3.56
C GLN A 24 -41.54 24.28 2.41
N SER A 25 -42.09 24.33 1.19
CA SER A 25 -41.50 23.64 0.03
C SER A 25 -40.17 24.27 -0.41
N SER A 26 -40.10 25.61 -0.41
CA SER A 26 -38.87 26.35 -0.72
C SER A 26 -37.81 26.18 0.36
N ILE A 27 -38.21 26.20 1.64
CA ILE A 27 -37.31 25.95 2.77
C ILE A 27 -36.79 24.51 2.73
N ALA A 28 -37.62 23.52 2.44
CA ALA A 28 -37.18 22.13 2.32
C ALA A 28 -36.16 21.94 1.19
N ASN A 29 -36.33 22.64 0.06
CA ASN A 29 -35.35 22.62 -1.03
C ASN A 29 -34.01 23.25 -0.60
N LEU A 30 -34.04 24.39 0.08
CA LEU A 30 -32.83 25.06 0.59
C LEU A 30 -32.11 24.22 1.65
N VAL A 31 -32.84 23.57 2.55
CA VAL A 31 -32.28 22.63 3.55
C VAL A 31 -31.64 21.44 2.85
N SER A 32 -32.27 20.90 1.79
CA SER A 32 -31.70 19.82 0.98
C SER A 32 -30.41 20.24 0.28
N GLU A 33 -30.37 21.44 -0.33
CA GLU A 33 -29.16 21.97 -0.96
C GLU A 33 -28.03 22.21 0.05
N LEU A 34 -28.35 22.77 1.22
CA LEU A 34 -27.39 22.97 2.29
C LEU A 34 -26.88 21.64 2.87
N ASN A 35 -27.70 20.60 2.93
CA ASN A 35 -27.27 19.26 3.32
C ASN A 35 -26.33 18.62 2.27
N ASN A 36 -26.59 18.84 0.98
CA ASN A 36 -25.69 18.40 -0.09
C ASN A 36 -24.34 19.11 -0.01
N ILE A 37 -24.34 20.42 0.23
CA ILE A 37 -23.13 21.23 0.44
C ILE A 37 -22.41 20.79 1.73
N LYS A 38 -23.14 20.52 2.81
CA LYS A 38 -22.59 19.96 4.05
C LYS A 38 -21.97 18.59 3.81
N THR A 39 -22.47 17.76 2.92
CA THR A 39 -21.87 16.46 2.59
C THR A 39 -20.53 16.62 1.85
N LEU A 40 -20.42 17.64 0.99
CA LEU A 40 -19.19 17.99 0.26
C LEU A 40 -18.15 18.69 1.15
N LEU A 41 -18.61 19.51 2.11
CA LEU A 41 -17.79 20.34 2.99
C LEU A 41 -17.53 19.71 4.36
N THR A 42 -18.35 18.73 4.79
CA THR A 42 -17.91 17.82 5.83
C THR A 42 -16.55 17.38 5.38
N PRO A 43 -15.53 17.41 6.25
CA PRO A 43 -14.45 16.51 6.02
C PRO A 43 -15.15 15.15 6.01
N THR A 44 -15.43 14.65 4.81
CA THR A 44 -14.99 13.32 4.50
C THR A 44 -13.63 13.31 5.20
N LYS A 45 -13.54 12.55 6.29
CA LYS A 45 -12.41 11.64 6.32
C LYS A 45 -12.49 10.99 4.96
N LEU A 46 -11.88 11.64 3.96
CA LEU A 46 -11.23 10.98 2.89
C LEU A 46 -10.56 9.89 3.68
N ASN A 47 -11.05 8.68 3.50
CA ASN A 47 -10.21 7.54 3.71
C ASN A 47 -9.12 7.65 2.62
N LEU A 48 -8.36 8.75 2.58
CA LEU A 48 -6.95 8.67 2.90
C LEU A 48 -6.87 7.70 4.08
N SER A 49 -6.91 6.41 3.75
CA SER A 49 -5.79 5.57 4.09
C SER A 49 -4.59 6.47 3.86
N SER A 50 -4.18 7.18 4.93
CA SER A 50 -2.85 7.73 4.98
C SER A 50 -1.99 6.60 4.44
N SER A 51 -1.17 6.89 3.45
CA SER A 51 -0.20 5.91 2.95
C SER A 51 0.75 5.37 4.05
N GLY A 52 0.58 5.78 5.32
CA GLY A 52 1.27 5.32 6.53
C GLY A 52 0.48 4.29 7.33
N SER A 53 0.13 3.18 6.71
CA SER A 53 0.01 1.87 7.39
C SER A 53 0.24 0.75 6.39
N THR A 54 1.21 0.94 5.52
CA THR A 54 1.63 -0.13 4.61
C THR A 54 2.55 -1.05 5.39
N LEU A 55 2.06 -2.26 5.68
CA LEU A 55 2.79 -3.26 6.45
C LEU A 55 4.22 -3.41 5.90
N THR A 56 5.19 -3.36 6.80
CA THR A 56 6.60 -3.45 6.44
C THR A 56 6.97 -4.92 6.26
N PRO A 57 7.54 -5.33 5.12
CA PRO A 57 8.00 -6.70 4.96
C PRO A 57 9.13 -6.99 5.95
N SER A 58 9.10 -8.18 6.52
CA SER A 58 10.10 -8.63 7.48
C SER A 58 10.64 -10.00 7.16
N MET A 59 11.45 -10.56 8.07
CA MET A 59 11.82 -11.96 8.02
C MET A 59 10.58 -12.85 7.91
N GLY A 60 10.51 -13.67 6.85
CA GLY A 60 9.38 -14.54 6.55
C GLY A 60 8.32 -13.93 5.63
N ALA A 61 8.55 -12.72 5.10
CA ALA A 61 7.71 -12.18 4.04
C ALA A 61 7.72 -13.10 2.80
N GLN A 62 6.66 -13.06 2.03
CA GLN A 62 6.56 -13.81 0.78
C GLN A 62 6.49 -12.84 -0.40
N ILE A 63 7.23 -13.17 -1.44
CA ILE A 63 7.33 -12.39 -2.68
C ILE A 63 6.90 -13.23 -3.87
N LYS A 64 6.39 -12.59 -4.91
CA LYS A 64 6.02 -13.23 -6.17
C LYS A 64 6.51 -12.40 -7.35
N CYS A 65 7.23 -13.06 -8.26
CA CYS A 65 7.59 -12.50 -9.56
C CYS A 65 6.49 -12.77 -10.59
N SER A 66 6.23 -11.85 -11.51
CA SER A 66 5.27 -12.04 -12.62
C SER A 66 5.56 -13.28 -13.48
N PHE A 67 6.82 -13.67 -13.59
CA PHE A 67 7.27 -14.82 -14.39
C PHE A 67 7.62 -16.05 -13.57
N SER A 68 7.42 -16.02 -12.24
CA SER A 68 7.71 -17.20 -11.42
C SER A 68 6.50 -18.12 -11.32
N LEU A 69 6.78 -19.43 -11.30
CA LEU A 69 5.77 -20.48 -11.12
C LEU A 69 5.26 -20.55 -9.67
N ALA A 70 6.05 -20.10 -8.70
CA ALA A 70 5.71 -20.19 -7.28
C ALA A 70 6.14 -18.93 -6.52
N PRO A 71 5.50 -18.62 -5.37
CA PRO A 71 6.02 -17.62 -4.44
C PRO A 71 7.41 -17.99 -3.93
N GLY A 72 8.20 -16.98 -3.62
CA GLY A 72 9.51 -17.10 -2.99
C GLY A 72 9.48 -16.55 -1.57
N ALA A 73 10.45 -16.99 -0.77
CA ALA A 73 10.65 -16.49 0.58
C ALA A 73 11.57 -15.26 0.58
N TYR A 74 11.24 -14.32 1.45
CA TYR A 74 11.97 -13.08 1.67
C TYR A 74 12.46 -13.00 3.12
N PHE A 75 13.71 -12.59 3.29
CA PHE A 75 14.38 -12.46 4.57
C PHE A 75 14.99 -11.06 4.69
N SER A 76 14.66 -10.34 5.76
CA SER A 76 15.44 -9.15 6.12
C SER A 76 16.70 -9.57 6.88
N ILE A 77 17.85 -9.02 6.50
CA ILE A 77 19.14 -9.25 7.15
C ILE A 77 19.46 -8.23 8.26
N ARG A 78 18.63 -7.19 8.41
CA ARG A 78 18.92 -6.05 9.31
C ARG A 78 18.39 -6.31 10.72
N MET A 79 19.18 -7.05 11.48
CA MET A 79 18.87 -7.47 12.86
C MET A 79 18.74 -6.31 13.86
N LYS A 80 19.30 -5.12 13.55
CA LYS A 80 19.36 -3.98 14.48
C LYS A 80 18.08 -3.16 14.56
N THR A 81 17.25 -3.22 13.53
CA THR A 81 16.04 -2.38 13.41
C THR A 81 14.83 -3.29 13.34
N LEU A 82 14.08 -3.38 14.44
CA LEU A 82 12.94 -4.29 14.55
C LEU A 82 11.64 -3.55 14.25
N ALA A 83 10.86 -4.10 13.32
CA ALA A 83 9.46 -3.77 13.12
C ALA A 83 8.65 -4.89 13.78
N GLY A 84 7.86 -4.60 14.81
CA GLY A 84 6.99 -5.61 15.44
C GLY A 84 7.70 -6.88 15.92
N SER A 85 8.90 -6.75 16.52
CA SER A 85 9.77 -7.84 17.01
C SER A 85 10.51 -8.70 15.96
N LEU A 86 10.41 -8.34 14.69
CA LEU A 86 11.11 -9.00 13.58
C LEU A 86 11.98 -7.96 12.84
N PRO A 87 13.10 -8.36 12.21
CA PRO A 87 13.98 -7.42 11.53
C PRO A 87 13.26 -6.75 10.35
N ALA A 88 13.32 -5.43 10.33
CA ALA A 88 12.70 -4.60 9.30
C ALA A 88 13.57 -4.56 8.03
N SER A 89 12.94 -4.30 6.88
CA SER A 89 13.61 -4.26 5.58
C SER A 89 13.65 -2.85 5.00
N ASN A 90 14.68 -2.57 4.18
CA ASN A 90 14.81 -1.35 3.41
C ASN A 90 14.89 -1.62 1.90
N ILE A 91 14.89 -0.56 1.08
CA ILE A 91 14.84 -0.73 -0.39
C ILE A 91 16.06 -1.43 -1.00
N THR A 92 17.17 -1.50 -0.27
CA THR A 92 18.41 -2.12 -0.75
C THR A 92 18.46 -3.63 -0.50
N ASP A 93 17.49 -4.16 0.23
CA ASP A 93 17.41 -5.57 0.62
C ASP A 93 16.82 -6.43 -0.53
N SER A 94 17.36 -6.29 -1.75
CA SER A 94 16.97 -7.02 -2.96
C SER A 94 17.98 -8.08 -3.40
N LYS A 95 19.00 -8.36 -2.57
CA LYS A 95 20.13 -9.21 -2.94
C LYS A 95 19.76 -10.70 -2.89
N LEU A 96 20.09 -11.41 -3.96
CA LEU A 96 19.95 -12.86 -4.05
C LEU A 96 20.83 -13.57 -2.98
N GLY A 97 20.27 -14.58 -2.33
CA GLY A 97 20.95 -15.41 -1.33
C GLY A 97 21.06 -14.75 0.06
N ALA A 98 20.98 -13.43 0.14
CA ALA A 98 20.92 -12.69 1.39
C ALA A 98 19.48 -12.39 1.80
N ASN A 99 18.72 -11.75 0.90
CA ASN A 99 17.34 -11.35 1.16
C ASN A 99 16.33 -12.21 0.43
N ILE A 100 16.67 -12.64 -0.78
CA ILE A 100 15.75 -13.30 -1.69
C ILE A 100 16.33 -14.66 -2.07
N LEU A 101 15.54 -15.71 -1.89
CA LEU A 101 15.90 -17.04 -2.35
C LEU A 101 15.53 -17.24 -3.82
N PRO A 102 16.19 -18.18 -4.53
CA PRO A 102 15.77 -18.61 -5.86
C PRO A 102 14.31 -19.08 -5.86
N PHE A 103 13.54 -18.72 -6.90
CA PHE A 103 12.17 -19.22 -7.04
C PHE A 103 12.14 -20.59 -7.72
N ALA A 104 11.08 -21.38 -7.47
CA ALA A 104 10.90 -22.75 -8.00
C ALA A 104 10.64 -22.84 -9.52
N GLY A 105 10.93 -21.80 -10.28
CA GLY A 105 10.71 -21.76 -11.73
C GLY A 105 10.65 -20.34 -12.29
N CYS A 106 11.15 -20.15 -13.52
CA CYS A 106 10.92 -18.92 -14.29
C CYS A 106 10.39 -19.27 -15.69
N SER A 107 9.29 -18.69 -16.13
CA SER A 107 8.79 -18.86 -17.52
C SER A 107 9.51 -17.98 -18.54
N ASN A 108 10.33 -17.03 -18.10
CA ASN A 108 11.04 -16.12 -18.99
C ASN A 108 12.22 -16.82 -19.69
N PRO A 109 12.31 -16.78 -21.03
CA PRO A 109 13.40 -17.41 -21.80
C PRO A 109 14.76 -16.70 -21.63
N VAL A 110 14.80 -15.47 -21.13
CA VAL A 110 16.06 -14.73 -20.90
C VAL A 110 16.67 -15.05 -19.52
N ASN A 111 16.11 -16.01 -18.78
CA ASN A 111 16.69 -16.45 -17.51
C ASN A 111 18.08 -17.11 -17.76
N PRO A 112 19.15 -16.72 -17.06
CA PRO A 112 20.49 -17.31 -17.26
C PRO A 112 20.56 -18.81 -17.02
N THR A 113 19.64 -19.37 -16.22
CA THR A 113 19.52 -20.81 -15.98
C THR A 113 18.54 -21.51 -16.93
N MET A 114 18.05 -20.82 -17.97
CA MET A 114 17.18 -21.43 -18.96
C MET A 114 17.88 -22.64 -19.58
N ASN A 115 17.20 -23.79 -19.53
CA ASN A 115 17.63 -24.99 -20.23
C ASN A 115 16.47 -25.49 -21.10
N PRO A 116 16.60 -25.53 -22.43
CA PRO A 116 15.51 -25.94 -23.32
C PRO A 116 15.04 -27.40 -23.10
N PHE A 117 15.81 -28.23 -22.41
CA PHE A 117 15.54 -29.66 -22.25
C PHE A 117 14.95 -30.06 -20.89
N MET A 118 15.00 -29.20 -19.87
CA MET A 118 14.56 -29.54 -18.51
C MET A 118 13.78 -28.38 -17.88
N PHE A 119 12.46 -28.52 -17.85
CA PHE A 119 11.54 -27.64 -17.13
C PHE A 119 11.00 -28.37 -15.89
N PRO A 120 10.89 -27.71 -14.73
CA PRO A 120 11.17 -26.29 -14.44
C PRO A 120 12.64 -26.03 -14.10
N TRP A 121 13.28 -25.07 -14.78
CA TRP A 121 14.57 -24.54 -14.36
C TRP A 121 14.40 -23.52 -13.23
N VAL A 122 15.33 -23.49 -12.27
CA VAL A 122 15.29 -22.57 -11.14
C VAL A 122 15.34 -21.11 -11.61
N CYS A 123 14.61 -20.21 -10.95
CA CYS A 123 14.71 -18.77 -11.22
C CYS A 123 15.79 -18.17 -10.31
N ILE A 124 16.83 -17.59 -10.90
CA ILE A 124 17.86 -16.84 -10.17
C ILE A 124 17.58 -15.35 -10.37
N PRO A 125 16.78 -14.70 -9.50
CA PRO A 125 16.42 -13.31 -9.68
C PRO A 125 17.63 -12.40 -9.41
N ASN A 126 18.02 -11.61 -10.41
CA ASN A 126 18.85 -10.43 -10.20
C ASN A 126 17.93 -9.21 -10.21
N LEU A 127 17.78 -8.58 -9.05
CA LEU A 127 16.77 -7.55 -8.83
C LEU A 127 17.41 -6.20 -8.62
N SER A 128 16.81 -5.18 -9.25
CA SER A 128 17.06 -3.80 -8.86
C SER A 128 16.67 -3.58 -7.40
N PRO A 129 17.17 -2.52 -6.74
CA PRO A 129 16.61 -2.05 -5.49
C PRO A 129 15.08 -1.88 -5.62
N PHE A 130 14.37 -2.10 -4.51
CA PHE A 130 12.93 -1.89 -4.47
C PHE A 130 12.58 -0.43 -4.68
N ILE A 131 11.48 -0.17 -5.37
CA ILE A 131 10.97 1.18 -5.57
C ILE A 131 10.41 1.69 -4.23
N PRO A 132 10.90 2.85 -3.74
CA PRO A 132 10.42 3.43 -2.48
C PRO A 132 8.99 3.91 -2.65
N THR A 133 8.10 3.44 -1.79
CA THR A 133 6.69 3.88 -1.76
C THR A 133 6.43 4.87 -0.62
N ASN A 134 7.29 4.86 0.40
CA ASN A 134 7.26 5.79 1.51
C ASN A 134 8.67 6.40 1.67
N PRO A 135 8.99 7.51 0.97
CA PRO A 135 10.31 8.10 1.01
C PRO A 135 10.59 8.94 2.28
N THR A 136 9.60 9.13 3.16
CA THR A 136 9.77 9.96 4.38
C THR A 136 10.23 9.14 5.58
N THR A 137 10.11 7.83 5.53
CA THR A 137 10.51 6.91 6.60
C THR A 137 11.79 6.16 6.20
N PHE A 138 12.85 6.36 6.98
CA PHE A 138 14.19 5.83 6.69
C PHE A 138 14.64 4.80 7.72
N PHE A 139 15.31 3.75 7.25
CA PHE A 139 16.08 2.80 8.04
C PHE A 139 17.49 2.68 7.51
N GLU A 140 18.47 2.87 8.40
CA GLU A 140 19.91 2.79 8.08
C GLU A 140 20.28 3.59 6.82
N ASN A 141 19.87 4.87 6.78
CA ASN A 141 20.15 5.81 5.69
C ASN A 141 19.46 5.51 4.33
N ALA A 142 18.55 4.53 4.27
CA ALA A 142 17.75 4.23 3.08
C ALA A 142 16.24 4.24 3.39
N PRO A 143 15.37 4.57 2.42
CA PRO A 143 13.93 4.46 2.60
C PRO A 143 13.49 3.04 2.97
N ILE A 144 12.44 2.95 3.77
CA ILE A 144 11.86 1.68 4.14
C ILE A 144 11.15 1.00 2.95
N THR A 145 11.17 -0.33 2.93
CA THR A 145 10.27 -1.10 2.06
C THR A 145 8.89 -1.23 2.67
N THR A 146 7.88 -1.22 1.81
CA THR A 146 6.50 -1.47 2.18
C THR A 146 5.97 -2.66 1.38
N THR A 147 4.83 -3.24 1.77
CA THR A 147 4.21 -4.32 0.98
C THR A 147 3.91 -3.90 -0.47
N ASN A 148 3.75 -2.59 -0.73
CA ASN A 148 3.52 -2.07 -2.08
C ASN A 148 4.82 -1.85 -2.88
N SER A 149 5.98 -1.95 -2.25
CA SER A 149 7.27 -1.79 -2.92
C SER A 149 7.50 -2.93 -3.91
N LYS A 150 8.03 -2.58 -5.09
CA LYS A 150 8.24 -3.51 -6.21
C LYS A 150 9.70 -3.48 -6.63
N ALA A 151 10.27 -4.63 -7.02
CA ALA A 151 11.60 -4.71 -7.60
C ALA A 151 11.54 -5.24 -9.04
N MET A 152 12.42 -4.74 -9.90
CA MET A 152 12.48 -5.15 -11.31
C MET A 152 13.57 -6.21 -11.50
N CYS A 153 13.25 -7.27 -12.23
CA CYS A 153 14.22 -8.28 -12.64
C CYS A 153 15.06 -7.76 -13.80
N MET A 154 16.38 -7.80 -13.66
CA MET A 154 17.32 -7.39 -14.69
C MET A 154 17.39 -8.39 -15.86
N PHE A 155 17.07 -9.66 -15.62
CA PHE A 155 17.08 -10.71 -16.65
C PHE A 155 15.77 -10.85 -17.40
N ALA A 156 14.65 -10.46 -16.80
CA ALA A 156 13.34 -10.57 -17.41
C ALA A 156 12.81 -9.15 -17.69
N PRO A 157 12.85 -8.66 -18.95
CA PRO A 157 12.22 -7.38 -19.27
C PRO A 157 10.73 -7.45 -18.90
N GLY A 158 10.28 -6.51 -18.06
CA GLY A 158 8.92 -6.51 -17.49
C GLY A 158 8.70 -7.45 -16.30
N GLY A 159 9.75 -8.11 -15.80
CA GLY A 159 9.68 -8.98 -14.63
C GLY A 159 9.59 -8.14 -13.36
N VAL A 160 8.44 -8.15 -12.72
CA VAL A 160 8.21 -7.38 -11.49
C VAL A 160 8.04 -8.34 -10.32
N VAL A 161 8.77 -8.09 -9.24
CA VAL A 161 8.65 -8.81 -7.97
C VAL A 161 7.90 -7.93 -6.99
N ASN A 162 6.79 -8.47 -6.48
CA ASN A 162 5.93 -7.81 -5.51
C ASN A 162 5.88 -8.63 -4.22
N PHE A 163 5.66 -7.96 -3.08
CA PHE A 163 5.31 -8.65 -1.85
C PHE A 163 3.85 -9.12 -1.91
N ILE A 164 3.61 -10.38 -1.56
CA ILE A 164 2.27 -10.94 -1.39
C ILE A 164 1.89 -11.06 0.09
N ASN A 165 2.89 -11.13 0.97
CA ASN A 165 2.72 -11.17 2.41
C ASN A 165 3.90 -10.46 3.07
N SER A 166 3.64 -9.58 4.03
CA SER A 166 4.65 -8.84 4.80
C SER A 166 5.38 -9.68 5.85
N GLY A 167 4.89 -10.87 6.19
CA GLY A 167 5.40 -11.68 7.29
C GLY A 167 4.98 -11.16 8.67
N GLN A 168 4.24 -10.04 8.73
CA GLN A 168 3.74 -9.44 9.96
C GLN A 168 2.35 -8.86 9.81
N ILE A 169 1.57 -8.91 10.90
CA ILE A 169 0.21 -8.39 10.97
C ILE A 169 0.09 -7.02 11.67
N ASN A 170 1.11 -6.60 12.45
CA ASN A 170 1.01 -5.45 13.35
C ASN A 170 2.05 -4.33 13.14
N ALA A 171 3.10 -4.52 12.34
CA ALA A 171 4.06 -3.45 12.10
C ALA A 171 3.66 -2.56 10.92
N LYS A 172 3.28 -1.34 11.24
CA LYS A 172 2.88 -0.29 10.31
C LYS A 172 3.92 0.81 10.35
N THR A 173 4.27 1.35 9.19
CA THR A 173 4.98 2.63 9.09
C THR A 173 4.03 3.75 9.47
N SER A 174 4.40 4.55 10.47
CA SER A 174 3.65 5.75 10.85
C SER A 174 3.92 6.93 9.92
#